data_AF-B4LKR6-F1
#
_entry.id   AF-B4LKR6-F1
#
_cell.length_a   1.000
_cell.length_b   1.000
_cell.length_c   1.000
_cell.angle_alpha   90.00
_cell.angle_beta   90.00
_cell.angle_gamma   90.00
#
_symmetry.space_group_name_H-M   'P 1'
#
loop_
_entity.id
_entity.type
_entity.pdbx_description
1 polymer ?
#
loop_
_entity_poly.entity_id
_entity_poly.type
_entity_poly.pdbx_seq_one_letter_code
_entity_poly.pdbx_strand_id
1 'polypeptide(L)'
;MSKKGTRSTKPKADPDAVPQKACAIKKVFYISEKLLDAEGDHRLRLERFYHPGKARPALFVTLQEREIMEVLEYAEPRRSWLINSEVSSNGRTYMTTPIDATLLALHHLRKHCSQRAMSLDSICVDEPDASTNRLLTNFVSSDGLKCVADVKTSGDLIFYKYNNQRVLAWLALKTRQVVSVLKAKRVHCGLGAKSQNYVRSEKLVEENDVNEIDYMRMACDYVGRYLDADLHAELTNYLHIPSEIQALVEENATSQKRKSQQGQTSANSKKIKLANGDDAAAQLRNSSLIDSDDIKESITSPSTPAPLKERTMTAKEKALAKGAKGSKSIASFFKVK
;
A
#
# COMPACT_ATOMS: atom_id res chain seq x y z
N MET A 1 18.49 4.12 49.86
CA MET A 1 18.88 5.19 48.93
C MET A 1 20.21 4.84 48.28
N SER A 2 20.31 4.79 46.96
CA SER A 2 21.47 5.28 46.19
C SER A 2 21.21 5.03 44.69
N LYS A 3 20.97 6.12 43.94
CA LYS A 3 20.84 6.11 42.48
C LYS A 3 22.25 6.17 41.89
N LYS A 4 22.69 5.14 41.17
CA LYS A 4 23.89 5.23 40.31
C LYS A 4 23.52 6.03 39.05
N GLY A 5 23.94 7.29 39.00
CA GLY A 5 23.85 8.13 37.80
C GLY A 5 25.06 7.88 36.89
N THR A 6 24.80 7.49 35.65
CA THR A 6 25.83 7.37 34.61
C THR A 6 26.22 8.77 34.15
N ARG A 7 27.44 9.18 34.48
CA ARG A 7 28.03 10.48 34.10
C ARG A 7 28.29 10.49 32.59
N SER A 8 27.45 11.19 31.82
CA SER A 8 27.74 11.51 30.42
C SER A 8 28.90 12.50 30.39
N THR A 9 30.10 12.03 30.02
CA THR A 9 31.23 12.89 29.71
C THR A 9 31.03 13.43 28.31
N LYS A 10 30.69 14.71 28.17
CA LYS A 10 30.81 15.42 26.88
C LYS A 10 32.29 15.33 26.45
N PRO A 11 32.60 14.92 25.20
CA PRO A 11 33.97 14.93 24.71
C PRO A 11 34.50 16.37 24.71
N LYS A 12 35.75 16.55 25.15
CA LYS A 12 36.46 17.84 25.10
C LYS A 12 36.59 18.26 23.63
N ALA A 13 36.27 19.52 23.34
CA ALA A 13 36.46 20.11 22.03
C ALA A 13 37.96 20.24 21.73
N ASP A 14 38.34 19.83 20.52
CA ASP A 14 39.71 19.87 20.02
C ASP A 14 40.10 21.33 19.71
N PRO A 15 41.16 21.88 20.33
CA PRO A 15 41.58 23.27 20.14
C PRO A 15 42.13 23.58 18.74
N ASP A 16 42.49 22.57 17.94
CA ASP A 16 43.00 22.73 16.57
C ASP A 16 41.92 22.47 15.49
N ALA A 17 40.66 22.33 15.87
CA ALA A 17 39.57 22.18 14.91
C ALA A 17 39.37 23.49 14.13
N VAL A 18 39.92 23.53 12.91
CA VAL A 18 39.63 24.55 11.89
C VAL A 18 38.10 24.74 11.83
N PRO A 19 37.57 25.98 11.82
CA PRO A 19 36.13 26.20 11.77
C PRO A 19 35.58 25.51 10.52
N GLN A 20 34.93 24.35 10.72
CA GLN A 20 34.22 23.68 9.66
C GLN A 20 33.12 24.64 9.22
N LYS A 21 33.32 25.22 8.03
CA LYS A 21 32.29 25.92 7.28
C LYS A 21 31.06 25.02 7.34
N ALA A 22 29.99 25.49 7.96
CA ALA A 22 28.76 24.71 8.08
C ALA A 22 28.40 24.23 6.67
N CYS A 23 28.52 22.93 6.42
CA CYS A 23 28.26 22.38 5.10
C CYS A 23 26.82 22.72 4.75
N ALA A 24 26.63 23.40 3.61
CA ALA A 24 25.32 23.77 3.13
C ALA A 24 24.45 22.51 3.06
N ILE A 25 23.20 22.60 3.54
CA ILE A 25 22.30 21.45 3.57
C ILE A 25 22.05 20.98 2.14
N LYS A 26 22.65 19.85 1.78
CA LYS A 26 22.41 19.20 0.50
C LYS A 26 21.07 18.46 0.53
N LYS A 27 20.30 18.58 -0.55
CA LYS A 27 19.05 17.86 -0.76
C LYS A 27 19.18 16.99 -1.99
N VAL A 28 18.85 15.71 -1.85
CA VAL A 28 18.88 14.73 -2.94
C VAL A 28 17.50 14.66 -3.57
N PHE A 29 17.42 14.94 -4.88
CA PHE A 29 16.16 14.91 -5.64
C PHE A 29 16.23 13.86 -6.75
N TYR A 30 15.17 13.05 -6.86
CA TYR A 30 14.84 12.31 -8.07
C TYR A 30 13.84 13.13 -8.88
N ILE A 31 14.34 13.74 -9.96
CA ILE A 31 13.56 14.63 -10.83
C ILE A 31 13.10 13.83 -12.06
N SER A 32 11.85 14.02 -12.46
CA SER A 32 11.28 13.46 -13.69
C SER A 32 12.00 14.05 -14.90
N GLU A 33 12.40 13.20 -15.86
CA GLU A 33 13.06 13.63 -17.11
C GLU A 33 12.25 14.68 -17.89
N LYS A 34 10.92 14.60 -17.82
CA LYS A 34 10.01 15.61 -18.41
C LYS A 34 10.26 17.05 -17.95
N LEU A 35 10.75 17.23 -16.72
CA LEU A 35 11.10 18.55 -16.17
C LEU A 35 12.49 19.03 -16.63
N LEU A 36 13.32 18.13 -17.17
CA LEU A 36 14.69 18.40 -17.61
C LEU A 36 14.81 18.57 -19.12
N ASP A 37 13.94 17.91 -19.90
CA ASP A 37 13.92 17.95 -21.38
C ASP A 37 13.32 19.24 -21.98
N ALA A 38 13.16 20.29 -21.19
CA ALA A 38 12.63 21.56 -21.66
C ALA A 38 13.73 22.36 -22.38
N GLU A 39 13.78 22.27 -23.71
CA GLU A 39 14.65 23.11 -24.55
C GLU A 39 14.33 24.60 -24.33
N GLY A 40 15.25 25.34 -23.69
CA GLY A 40 15.13 26.79 -23.43
C GLY A 40 15.56 27.19 -22.02
N ASP A 41 15.67 28.50 -21.74
CA ASP A 41 15.92 29.03 -20.38
C ASP A 41 14.64 28.95 -19.52
N HIS A 42 14.11 27.74 -19.38
CA HIS A 42 12.87 27.47 -18.68
C HIS A 42 13.17 27.15 -17.22
N ARG A 43 13.10 28.19 -16.38
CA ARG A 43 13.38 28.09 -14.96
C ARG A 43 12.31 27.27 -14.25
N LEU A 44 12.71 26.11 -13.71
CA LEU A 44 11.92 25.35 -12.74
C LEU A 44 11.66 26.20 -11.49
N ARG A 45 10.40 26.25 -11.06
CA ARG A 45 10.00 26.98 -9.85
C ARG A 45 9.50 26.02 -8.79
N LEU A 46 10.03 26.18 -7.57
CA LEU A 46 9.47 25.56 -6.38
C LEU A 46 8.41 26.49 -5.80
N GLU A 47 7.17 26.04 -5.84
CA GLU A 47 6.02 26.82 -5.39
C GLU A 47 5.20 26.01 -4.37
N ARG A 48 4.37 26.71 -3.59
CA ARG A 48 3.48 26.07 -2.63
C ARG A 48 2.05 26.27 -3.07
N PHE A 49 1.30 25.17 -3.14
CA PHE A 49 -0.15 25.19 -3.39
C PHE A 49 -0.86 24.48 -2.25
N TYR A 50 -2.11 24.87 -2.00
CA TYR A 50 -2.94 24.22 -0.99
C TYR A 50 -3.20 22.75 -1.38
N HIS A 51 -3.00 21.84 -0.42
CA HIS A 51 -3.20 20.41 -0.64
C HIS A 51 -4.37 19.92 0.22
N PRO A 52 -5.53 19.56 -0.38
CA PRO A 52 -6.77 19.28 0.36
C PRO A 52 -6.61 18.18 1.40
N GLY A 53 -6.08 17.01 1.01
CA GLY A 53 -5.90 15.91 1.96
C GLY A 53 -4.79 16.08 3.01
N LYS A 54 -4.00 17.17 2.95
CA LYS A 54 -3.06 17.55 4.02
C LYS A 54 -3.54 18.77 4.81
N ALA A 55 -4.63 19.41 4.37
CA ALA A 55 -5.17 20.67 4.88
C ALA A 55 -4.13 21.80 5.06
N ARG A 56 -3.06 21.79 4.27
CA ARG A 56 -1.95 22.77 4.35
C ARG A 56 -1.26 22.94 3.00
N PRO A 57 -0.54 24.06 2.78
CA PRO A 57 0.28 24.21 1.60
C PRO A 57 1.35 23.10 1.49
N ALA A 58 1.43 22.45 0.34
CA ALA A 58 2.46 21.47 0.01
C ALA A 58 3.39 22.03 -1.08
N LEU A 59 4.58 21.45 -1.21
CA LEU A 59 5.59 21.90 -2.16
C LEU A 59 5.38 21.20 -3.52
N PHE A 60 5.42 21.98 -4.58
CA PHE A 60 5.31 21.53 -5.96
C PHE A 60 6.45 22.11 -6.79
N VAL A 61 6.83 21.40 -7.85
CA VAL A 61 7.69 21.91 -8.91
C VAL A 61 6.80 22.25 -10.09
N THR A 62 6.96 23.47 -10.61
CA THR A 62 6.29 23.88 -11.84
C THR A 62 7.33 24.17 -12.92
N LEU A 63 7.02 23.72 -14.12
CA LEU A 63 7.75 24.07 -15.33
C LEU A 63 6.84 24.97 -16.15
N GLN A 64 7.21 26.25 -16.20
CA GLN A 64 6.39 27.32 -16.80
C GLN A 64 4.94 27.27 -16.27
N GLU A 65 3.97 27.40 -17.18
CA GLU A 65 2.53 27.33 -16.97
C GLU A 65 1.93 26.04 -17.55
N ARG A 66 2.77 25.03 -17.83
CA ARG A 66 2.33 23.80 -18.51
C ARG A 66 2.33 22.58 -17.59
N GLU A 67 3.40 22.39 -16.82
CA GLU A 67 3.53 21.20 -15.98
C GLU A 67 3.61 21.56 -14.50
N ILE A 68 2.87 20.79 -13.70
CA ILE A 68 2.93 20.78 -12.25
C ILE A 68 3.21 19.36 -11.77
N MET A 69 4.19 19.23 -10.88
CA MET A 69 4.54 17.98 -10.23
C MET A 69 4.61 18.19 -8.72
N GLU A 70 4.09 17.24 -7.96
CA GLU A 70 4.21 17.28 -6.50
C GLU A 70 5.63 16.88 -6.08
N VAL A 71 6.09 17.43 -4.95
CA VAL A 71 7.34 17.01 -4.32
C VAL A 71 7.02 16.13 -3.13
N LEU A 72 7.33 14.84 -3.26
CA LEU A 72 7.21 13.88 -2.16
C LEU A 72 8.54 13.78 -1.42
N GLU A 73 8.45 13.62 -0.11
CA GLU A 73 9.59 13.42 0.78
C GLU A 73 9.56 11.99 1.32
N TYR A 74 10.64 11.26 1.09
CA TYR A 74 10.94 10.03 1.79
C TYR A 74 11.91 10.34 2.93
N ALA A 75 11.45 10.12 4.17
CA ALA A 75 12.19 10.39 5.38
C ALA A 75 12.09 9.18 6.33
N GLU A 76 13.16 8.40 6.41
CA GLU A 76 13.29 7.29 7.35
C GLU A 76 14.30 7.64 8.46
N PRO A 77 14.02 7.32 9.73
CA PRO A 77 14.96 7.57 10.83
C PRO A 77 16.30 6.85 10.64
N ARG A 78 17.40 7.46 11.11
CA ARG A 78 18.76 6.88 11.10
C ARG A 78 19.28 6.57 9.68
N ARG A 79 19.01 7.49 8.75
CA ARG A 79 19.60 7.51 7.40
C ARG A 79 20.54 8.69 7.24
N SER A 80 21.54 8.53 6.39
CA SER A 80 22.45 9.61 5.97
C SER A 80 22.87 9.36 4.52
N TRP A 81 23.27 10.42 3.83
CA TRP A 81 23.81 10.34 2.48
C TRP A 81 25.32 10.56 2.50
N LEU A 82 26.05 9.72 1.77
CA LEU A 82 27.44 9.94 1.43
C LEU A 82 27.47 10.52 0.01
N ILE A 83 27.78 11.81 -0.13
CA ILE A 83 27.75 12.53 -1.41
C ILE A 83 29.17 12.96 -1.72
N ASN A 84 29.81 12.28 -2.67
CA ASN A 84 31.23 12.47 -2.99
C ASN A 84 32.10 12.33 -1.73
N SER A 85 32.78 13.40 -1.32
CA SER A 85 33.64 13.45 -0.12
C SER A 85 32.93 14.00 1.12
N GLU A 86 31.60 14.18 1.09
CA GLU A 86 30.84 14.80 2.17
C GLU A 86 29.72 13.90 2.71
N VAL A 87 29.35 14.13 3.97
CA VAL A 87 28.26 13.42 4.65
C VAL A 87 27.10 14.39 4.89
N SER A 88 25.92 14.05 4.39
CA SER A 88 24.66 14.74 4.72
C SER A 88 23.87 13.93 5.74
N SER A 89 23.64 14.53 6.92
CA SER A 89 23.04 13.88 8.08
C SER A 89 21.52 13.65 7.96
N ASN A 90 20.84 14.31 7.03
CA ASN A 90 19.37 14.31 7.00
C ASN A 90 18.76 13.06 6.34
N GLY A 91 19.52 12.31 5.52
CA GLY A 91 19.11 11.05 4.89
C GLY A 91 17.83 11.12 4.06
N ARG A 92 17.30 12.32 3.82
CA ARG A 92 16.01 12.56 3.15
C ARG A 92 16.19 12.48 1.66
N THR A 93 15.16 11.97 1.00
CA THR A 93 15.09 11.90 -0.45
C THR A 93 13.84 12.61 -0.91
N TYR A 94 13.98 13.49 -1.89
CA TYR A 94 12.86 14.15 -2.53
C TYR A 94 12.61 13.53 -3.90
N MET A 95 11.35 13.40 -4.29
CA MET A 95 10.99 12.89 -5.62
C MET A 95 9.87 13.73 -6.21
N THR A 96 9.98 14.04 -7.50
CA THR A 96 8.91 14.73 -8.23
C THR A 96 7.98 13.70 -8.87
N THR A 97 6.68 13.80 -8.62
CA THR A 97 5.68 12.93 -9.23
C THR A 97 4.61 13.76 -9.96
N PRO A 98 4.19 13.36 -11.17
CA PRO A 98 3.08 14.03 -11.85
C PRO A 98 1.79 13.93 -11.03
N ILE A 99 1.01 15.00 -11.01
CA ILE A 99 -0.27 15.07 -10.30
C ILE A 99 -1.37 15.59 -11.22
N ASP A 100 -2.59 15.08 -11.04
CA ASP A 100 -3.78 15.67 -11.67
C ASP A 100 -4.21 16.93 -10.90
N ALA A 101 -3.94 18.10 -11.48
CA ALA A 101 -4.28 19.39 -10.87
C ALA A 101 -5.79 19.55 -10.58
N THR A 102 -6.66 18.80 -11.25
CA THR A 102 -8.11 18.79 -11.00
C THR A 102 -8.43 18.35 -9.57
N LEU A 103 -7.63 17.47 -8.97
CA LEU A 103 -7.79 17.05 -7.57
C LEU A 103 -7.57 18.21 -6.60
N LEU A 104 -6.61 19.08 -6.90
CA LEU A 104 -6.33 20.27 -6.09
C LEU A 104 -7.41 21.35 -6.29
N ALA A 105 -7.86 21.53 -7.54
CA ALA A 105 -8.92 22.46 -7.90
C ALA A 105 -10.26 22.15 -7.20
N LEU A 106 -10.53 20.86 -6.97
CA LEU A 106 -11.77 20.35 -6.39
C LEU A 106 -12.11 21.02 -5.05
N HIS A 107 -11.12 21.25 -4.19
CA HIS A 107 -11.31 21.95 -2.92
C HIS A 107 -11.82 23.39 -3.13
N HIS A 108 -11.21 24.13 -4.05
CA HIS A 108 -11.59 25.51 -4.34
C HIS A 108 -12.97 25.60 -5.00
N LEU A 109 -13.29 24.66 -5.91
CA LEU A 109 -14.62 24.58 -6.52
C LEU A 109 -15.72 24.27 -5.50
N ARG A 110 -15.44 23.39 -4.52
CA ARG A 110 -16.38 23.11 -3.42
C ARG A 110 -16.59 24.33 -2.53
N LYS A 111 -15.51 25.04 -2.22
CA LYS A 111 -15.56 26.22 -1.35
C LYS A 111 -16.34 27.37 -1.98
N HIS A 112 -16.09 27.67 -3.26
CA HIS A 112 -16.57 28.90 -3.91
C HIS A 112 -17.71 28.66 -4.91
N CYS A 113 -17.70 27.54 -5.64
CA CYS A 113 -18.65 27.27 -6.73
C CYS A 113 -19.84 26.37 -6.34
N SER A 114 -20.06 26.12 -5.05
CA SER A 114 -21.18 25.27 -4.58
C SER A 114 -22.55 25.93 -4.78
N GLN A 115 -22.68 27.21 -4.43
CA GLN A 115 -23.97 27.91 -4.47
C GLN A 115 -24.21 28.61 -5.81
N ARG A 116 -23.15 29.11 -6.45
CA ARG A 116 -23.22 29.94 -7.66
C ARG A 116 -22.21 29.45 -8.69
N ALA A 117 -22.51 29.69 -9.96
CA ALA A 117 -21.55 29.48 -11.02
C ALA A 117 -20.58 30.67 -11.06
N MET A 118 -19.28 30.39 -11.02
CA MET A 118 -18.22 31.41 -10.93
C MET A 118 -17.13 31.15 -11.98
N SER A 119 -16.49 32.21 -12.47
CA SER A 119 -15.30 32.08 -13.33
C SER A 119 -14.06 31.81 -12.48
N LEU A 120 -13.03 31.20 -13.07
CA LEU A 120 -11.79 30.90 -12.34
C LEU A 120 -11.11 32.17 -11.81
N ASP A 121 -11.20 33.28 -12.55
CA ASP A 121 -10.68 34.58 -12.12
C ASP A 121 -11.45 35.15 -10.92
N SER A 122 -12.76 34.94 -10.86
CA SER A 122 -13.56 35.43 -9.73
C SER A 122 -13.24 34.71 -8.41
N ILE A 123 -12.86 33.43 -8.47
CA ILE A 123 -12.42 32.65 -7.30
C ILE A 123 -11.12 33.25 -6.69
N CYS A 124 -10.28 33.89 -7.52
CA CYS A 124 -9.06 34.55 -7.05
C CYS A 124 -9.34 35.74 -6.13
N VAL A 125 -10.45 36.46 -6.35
CA VAL A 125 -10.73 37.68 -5.57
C VAL A 125 -11.05 37.33 -4.12
N ASP A 126 -11.65 36.15 -3.90
CA ASP A 126 -12.05 35.67 -2.57
C ASP A 126 -10.89 35.01 -1.80
N GLU A 127 -9.78 34.65 -2.47
CA GLU A 127 -8.60 34.04 -1.85
C GLU A 127 -7.38 34.98 -1.89
N PRO A 128 -6.76 35.32 -0.75
CA PRO A 128 -5.60 36.22 -0.73
C PRO A 128 -4.32 35.58 -1.29
N ASP A 129 -4.35 34.29 -1.64
CA ASP A 129 -3.18 33.53 -2.08
C ASP A 129 -3.07 33.50 -3.62
N ALA A 130 -2.14 34.30 -4.16
CA ALA A 130 -1.83 34.35 -5.59
C ALA A 130 -1.46 32.98 -6.19
N SER A 131 -0.99 32.03 -5.37
CA SER A 131 -0.70 30.67 -5.84
C SER A 131 -1.97 29.91 -6.27
N THR A 132 -3.11 30.18 -5.63
CA THR A 132 -4.38 29.53 -5.95
C THR A 132 -4.89 29.94 -7.33
N ASN A 133 -4.80 31.23 -7.67
CA ASN A 133 -5.17 31.70 -9.00
C ASN A 133 -4.32 31.03 -10.07
N ARG A 134 -3.00 31.06 -9.90
CA ARG A 134 -2.07 30.42 -10.83
C ARG A 134 -2.34 28.93 -10.99
N LEU A 135 -2.69 28.23 -9.92
CA LEU A 135 -3.12 26.83 -9.97
C LEU A 135 -4.31 26.65 -10.91
N LEU A 136 -5.39 27.40 -10.66
CA LEU A 136 -6.66 27.26 -11.35
C LEU A 136 -6.60 27.69 -12.82
N THR A 137 -5.91 28.79 -13.13
CA THR A 137 -5.86 29.34 -14.50
C THR A 137 -4.87 28.63 -15.40
N ASN A 138 -3.71 28.22 -14.86
CA ASN A 138 -2.60 27.78 -15.70
C ASN A 138 -2.46 26.25 -15.75
N PHE A 139 -2.71 25.55 -14.65
CA PHE A 139 -2.42 24.10 -14.57
C PHE A 139 -3.66 23.21 -14.67
N VAL A 140 -4.83 23.73 -14.36
CA VAL A 140 -6.06 22.95 -14.39
C VAL A 140 -6.61 22.93 -15.82
N SER A 141 -6.73 21.71 -16.38
CA SER A 141 -7.29 21.54 -17.72
C SER A 141 -8.80 21.83 -17.75
N SER A 142 -9.27 22.50 -18.80
CA SER A 142 -10.69 22.74 -19.03
C SER A 142 -11.51 21.45 -19.13
N ASP A 143 -10.92 20.40 -19.69
CA ASP A 143 -11.57 19.10 -19.84
C ASP A 143 -11.67 18.36 -18.50
N GLY A 144 -10.65 18.47 -17.64
CA GLY A 144 -10.72 18.00 -16.25
C GLY A 144 -11.86 18.69 -15.48
N LEU A 145 -12.02 20.01 -15.66
CA LEU A 145 -13.10 20.77 -15.01
C LEU A 145 -14.50 20.34 -15.46
N LYS A 146 -14.69 19.99 -16.74
CA LYS A 146 -15.99 19.49 -17.24
C LYS A 146 -16.41 18.19 -16.54
N CYS A 147 -15.46 17.39 -16.07
CA CYS A 147 -15.74 16.16 -15.34
C CYS A 147 -16.20 16.38 -13.89
N VAL A 148 -15.90 17.53 -13.30
CA VAL A 148 -16.17 17.83 -11.87
C VAL A 148 -17.17 18.98 -11.66
N ALA A 149 -17.46 19.76 -12.70
CA ALA A 149 -18.34 20.91 -12.65
C ALA A 149 -19.30 20.97 -13.84
N ASP A 150 -20.44 21.63 -13.64
CA ASP A 150 -21.31 22.07 -14.72
C ASP A 150 -20.73 23.36 -15.32
N VAL A 151 -20.54 23.34 -16.63
CA VAL A 151 -19.91 24.45 -17.35
C VAL A 151 -20.98 25.24 -18.09
N LYS A 152 -21.00 26.56 -17.90
CA LYS A 152 -21.83 27.49 -18.65
C LYS A 152 -20.95 28.56 -19.28
N THR A 153 -21.16 28.83 -20.55
CA THR A 153 -20.42 29.84 -21.30
C THR A 153 -21.34 31.03 -21.59
N SER A 154 -20.85 32.24 -21.36
CA SER A 154 -21.54 33.48 -21.72
C SER A 154 -20.54 34.43 -22.38
N GLY A 155 -20.66 34.61 -23.70
CA GLY A 155 -19.63 35.27 -24.51
C GLY A 155 -18.29 34.54 -24.40
N ASP A 156 -17.24 35.29 -24.06
CA ASP A 156 -15.88 34.75 -23.89
C ASP A 156 -15.61 34.23 -22.46
N LEU A 157 -16.58 34.37 -21.54
CA LEU A 157 -16.43 33.97 -20.15
C LEU A 157 -17.02 32.58 -19.89
N ILE A 158 -16.26 31.77 -19.16
CA ILE A 158 -16.66 30.42 -18.74
C ILE A 158 -16.91 30.41 -17.24
N PHE A 159 -18.07 29.90 -16.86
CA PHE A 159 -18.51 29.77 -15.47
C PHE A 159 -18.63 28.30 -15.09
N TYR A 160 -18.14 27.96 -13.91
CA TYR A 160 -18.14 26.62 -13.36
C TYR A 160 -19.03 26.58 -12.12
N LYS A 161 -19.90 25.57 -12.04
CA LYS A 161 -20.67 25.25 -10.84
C LYS A 161 -20.31 23.84 -10.36
N TYR A 162 -19.98 23.69 -9.09
CA TYR A 162 -19.66 22.39 -8.50
C TYR A 162 -20.84 21.42 -8.65
N ASN A 163 -20.56 20.21 -9.12
CA ASN A 163 -21.58 19.16 -9.27
C ASN A 163 -21.12 17.88 -8.54
N ASN A 164 -21.74 17.61 -7.38
CA ASN A 164 -21.32 16.51 -6.53
C ASN A 164 -21.45 15.14 -7.22
N GLN A 165 -22.50 14.92 -8.00
CA GLN A 165 -22.73 13.64 -8.67
C GLN A 165 -21.67 13.36 -9.74
N ARG A 166 -21.29 14.38 -10.52
CA ARG A 166 -20.21 14.27 -11.51
C ARG A 166 -18.87 14.00 -10.84
N VAL A 167 -18.59 14.69 -9.74
CA VAL A 167 -17.37 14.49 -8.94
C VAL A 167 -17.26 13.06 -8.43
N LEU A 168 -18.31 12.53 -7.80
CA LEU A 168 -18.30 11.16 -7.29
C LEU A 168 -18.11 10.14 -8.41
N ALA A 169 -18.76 10.32 -9.56
CA ALA A 169 -18.58 9.45 -10.72
C ALA A 169 -17.14 9.52 -11.27
N TRP A 170 -16.56 10.71 -11.38
CA TRP A 170 -15.18 10.93 -11.82
C TRP A 170 -14.16 10.33 -10.85
N LEU A 171 -14.34 10.55 -9.54
CA LEU A 171 -13.50 9.96 -8.50
C LEU A 171 -13.58 8.44 -8.50
N ALA A 172 -14.78 7.87 -8.67
CA ALA A 172 -14.94 6.43 -8.78
C ALA A 172 -14.19 5.84 -9.99
N LEU A 173 -14.14 6.55 -11.12
CA LEU A 173 -13.31 6.15 -12.26
C LEU A 173 -11.81 6.21 -11.93
N LYS A 174 -11.34 7.29 -11.28
CA LYS A 174 -9.95 7.41 -10.82
C LYS A 174 -9.57 6.27 -9.86
N THR A 175 -10.43 5.93 -8.90
CA THR A 175 -10.19 4.82 -7.98
C THR A 175 -10.04 3.49 -8.72
N ARG A 176 -10.92 3.20 -9.70
CA ARG A 176 -10.81 1.99 -10.53
C ARG A 176 -9.54 1.95 -11.38
N GLN A 177 -9.07 3.09 -11.87
CA GLN A 177 -7.78 3.19 -12.56
C GLN A 177 -6.62 2.83 -11.62
N VAL A 178 -6.64 3.34 -10.39
CA VAL A 178 -5.64 2.99 -9.37
C VAL A 178 -5.68 1.50 -9.04
N VAL A 179 -6.86 0.89 -8.89
CA VAL A 179 -7.01 -0.57 -8.72
C VAL A 179 -6.30 -1.33 -9.84
N SER A 180 -6.52 -0.91 -11.09
CA SER A 180 -5.90 -1.56 -12.27
C SER A 180 -4.37 -1.47 -12.22
N VAL A 181 -3.82 -0.32 -11.82
CA VAL A 181 -2.37 -0.13 -11.66
C VAL A 181 -1.81 -0.94 -10.50
N LEU A 182 -2.51 -1.02 -9.37
CA LEU A 182 -2.10 -1.84 -8.22
C LEU A 182 -2.02 -3.32 -8.59
N LYS A 183 -3.02 -3.83 -9.34
CA LYS A 183 -3.04 -5.21 -9.85
C LYS A 183 -1.86 -5.44 -10.82
N ALA A 184 -1.63 -4.52 -11.77
CA ALA A 184 -0.53 -4.63 -12.73
C ALA A 184 0.86 -4.61 -12.06
N LYS A 185 1.06 -3.75 -11.05
CA LYS A 185 2.30 -3.68 -10.27
C LYS A 185 2.43 -4.77 -9.21
N ARG A 186 1.45 -5.68 -9.10
CA ARG A 186 1.38 -6.77 -8.11
C ARG A 186 1.60 -6.29 -6.67
N VAL A 187 1.04 -5.13 -6.34
CA VAL A 187 1.10 -4.57 -4.98
C VAL A 187 0.19 -5.39 -4.08
N HIS A 188 0.69 -5.81 -2.92
CA HIS A 188 -0.12 -6.57 -1.97
C HIS A 188 -1.07 -5.63 -1.21
N CYS A 189 -2.39 -5.84 -1.35
CA CYS A 189 -3.42 -5.01 -0.72
C CYS A 189 -4.17 -5.70 0.45
N GLY A 190 -3.83 -6.94 0.78
CA GLY A 190 -4.53 -7.72 1.80
C GLY A 190 -4.26 -7.28 3.24
N LEU A 191 -5.10 -7.75 4.16
CA LEU A 191 -4.94 -7.57 5.61
C LEU A 191 -3.78 -8.46 6.11
N GLY A 192 -2.54 -8.00 5.92
CA GLY A 192 -1.34 -8.68 6.43
C GLY A 192 -0.10 -8.44 5.60
N ALA A 193 1.07 -8.70 6.19
CA ALA A 193 2.33 -8.67 5.47
C ALA A 193 2.55 -10.00 4.74
N LYS A 194 2.75 -9.95 3.43
CA LYS A 194 3.18 -11.12 2.64
C LYS A 194 4.56 -10.84 2.07
N SER A 195 5.51 -11.74 2.34
CA SER A 195 6.83 -11.68 1.71
C SER A 195 6.67 -11.85 0.19
N GLN A 196 7.29 -10.95 -0.58
CA GLN A 196 7.29 -11.03 -2.05
C GLN A 196 7.94 -12.33 -2.56
N ASN A 197 8.91 -12.86 -1.82
CA ASN A 197 9.63 -14.10 -2.17
C ASN A 197 8.88 -15.37 -1.74
N TYR A 198 7.67 -15.24 -1.18
CA TYR A 198 6.91 -16.39 -0.71
C TYR A 198 6.22 -17.11 -1.87
N VAL A 199 6.74 -18.28 -2.23
CA VAL A 199 6.14 -19.18 -3.23
C VAL A 199 5.06 -20.03 -2.55
N ARG A 200 3.79 -19.86 -2.97
CA ARG A 200 2.70 -20.78 -2.59
C ARG A 200 2.62 -21.94 -3.57
N SER A 201 2.18 -23.10 -3.09
CA SER A 201 1.78 -24.22 -3.94
C SER A 201 0.58 -23.83 -4.82
N GLU A 202 0.59 -24.24 -6.09
CA GLU A 202 -0.41 -23.87 -7.12
C GLU A 202 -1.86 -24.08 -6.67
N LYS A 203 -2.15 -25.11 -5.87
CA LYS A 203 -3.50 -25.38 -5.33
C LYS A 203 -4.08 -24.30 -4.41
N LEU A 204 -3.25 -23.44 -3.82
CA LEU A 204 -3.69 -22.30 -2.99
C LEU A 204 -3.71 -20.99 -3.77
N VAL A 205 -3.26 -20.99 -5.03
CA VAL A 205 -3.23 -19.80 -5.90
C VAL A 205 -4.63 -19.52 -6.44
N GLU A 206 -5.38 -20.54 -6.83
CA GLU A 206 -6.78 -20.45 -7.29
C GLU A 206 -7.74 -19.96 -6.19
N GLU A 207 -7.44 -20.25 -4.91
CA GLU A 207 -8.21 -19.76 -3.76
C GLU A 207 -7.86 -18.32 -3.33
N ASN A 208 -6.87 -17.66 -3.96
CA ASN A 208 -6.77 -16.21 -3.86
C ASN A 208 -7.71 -15.62 -4.91
N ASP A 209 -9.01 -15.64 -4.59
CA ASP A 209 -9.79 -14.42 -4.78
C ASP A 209 -9.00 -13.32 -4.09
N VAL A 210 -8.17 -12.66 -4.89
CA VAL A 210 -7.57 -11.39 -4.57
C VAL A 210 -8.76 -10.50 -4.25
N ASN A 211 -9.03 -10.31 -2.96
CA ASN A 211 -10.26 -9.67 -2.51
C ASN A 211 -10.35 -8.32 -3.20
N GLU A 212 -11.22 -8.22 -4.21
CA GLU A 212 -11.32 -7.05 -5.07
C GLU A 212 -11.64 -5.81 -4.23
N ILE A 213 -12.33 -6.04 -3.12
CA ILE A 213 -12.65 -5.09 -2.07
C ILE A 213 -11.37 -4.54 -1.40
N ASP A 214 -10.34 -5.36 -1.16
CA ASP A 214 -9.08 -4.89 -0.57
C ASP A 214 -8.31 -3.95 -1.51
N TYR A 215 -8.30 -4.27 -2.80
CA TYR A 215 -7.72 -3.37 -3.80
C TYR A 215 -8.53 -2.08 -3.92
N MET A 216 -9.86 -2.18 -3.90
CA MET A 216 -10.74 -1.02 -3.95
C MET A 216 -10.55 -0.12 -2.73
N ARG A 217 -10.46 -0.69 -1.52
CA ARG A 217 -10.18 0.02 -0.27
C ARG A 217 -8.85 0.75 -0.35
N MET A 218 -7.78 0.04 -0.71
CA MET A 218 -6.45 0.66 -0.81
C MET A 218 -6.40 1.76 -1.89
N ALA A 219 -7.05 1.54 -3.03
CA ALA A 219 -7.15 2.55 -4.08
C ALA A 219 -7.94 3.79 -3.63
N CYS A 220 -9.04 3.58 -2.89
CA CYS A 220 -9.82 4.68 -2.30
C CYS A 220 -8.97 5.49 -1.33
N ASP A 221 -8.16 4.84 -0.49
CA ASP A 221 -7.23 5.53 0.43
C ASP A 221 -6.13 6.32 -0.32
N TYR A 222 -5.65 5.82 -1.46
CA TYR A 222 -4.68 6.56 -2.28
C TYR A 222 -5.30 7.84 -2.86
N VAL A 223 -6.51 7.74 -3.42
CA VAL A 223 -7.23 8.92 -3.95
C VAL A 223 -7.62 9.86 -2.81
N GLY A 224 -8.09 9.32 -1.69
CA GLY A 224 -8.51 10.03 -0.49
C GLY A 224 -7.44 10.93 0.12
N ARG A 225 -6.16 10.57 -0.02
CA ARG A 225 -5.04 11.42 0.40
C ARG A 225 -4.98 12.77 -0.31
N TYR A 226 -5.66 12.94 -1.45
CA TYR A 226 -5.74 14.19 -2.20
C TYR A 226 -7.07 14.92 -2.02
N LEU A 227 -8.03 14.37 -1.29
CA LEU A 227 -9.37 14.93 -1.11
C LEU A 227 -9.57 15.52 0.28
N ASP A 228 -10.58 16.37 0.43
CA ASP A 228 -11.08 16.75 1.74
C ASP A 228 -11.69 15.52 2.46
N ALA A 229 -11.66 15.51 3.79
CA ALA A 229 -12.07 14.36 4.60
C ALA A 229 -13.55 13.98 4.41
N ASP A 230 -14.42 14.98 4.20
CA ASP A 230 -15.84 14.80 3.94
C ASP A 230 -16.11 14.19 2.56
N LEU A 231 -15.43 14.67 1.51
CA LEU A 231 -15.53 14.13 0.16
C LEU A 231 -14.98 12.70 0.08
N HIS A 232 -13.93 12.39 0.83
CA HIS A 232 -13.41 11.03 0.93
C HIS A 232 -14.46 10.08 1.55
N ALA A 233 -15.17 10.51 2.58
CA ALA A 233 -16.25 9.73 3.18
C ALA A 233 -17.42 9.52 2.20
N GLU A 234 -17.81 10.55 1.44
CA GLU A 234 -18.82 10.43 0.38
C GLU A 234 -18.39 9.45 -0.71
N LEU A 235 -17.12 9.48 -1.15
CA LEU A 235 -16.57 8.54 -2.12
C LEU A 235 -16.59 7.09 -1.60
N THR A 236 -16.24 6.90 -0.34
CA THR A 236 -16.21 5.58 0.31
C THR A 236 -17.62 4.98 0.33
N ASN A 237 -18.62 5.79 0.67
CA ASN A 237 -20.03 5.40 0.65
C ASN A 237 -20.52 5.11 -0.78
N TYR A 238 -20.14 5.95 -1.76
CA TYR A 238 -20.50 5.79 -3.16
C TYR A 238 -19.93 4.51 -3.79
N LEU A 239 -18.74 4.09 -3.36
CA LEU A 239 -18.09 2.85 -3.80
C LEU A 239 -18.53 1.60 -3.03
N HIS A 240 -19.42 1.74 -2.04
CA HIS A 240 -19.89 0.67 -1.17
C HIS A 240 -18.76 -0.15 -0.53
N ILE A 241 -17.68 0.52 -0.13
CA ILE A 241 -16.55 -0.14 0.52
C ILE A 241 -16.96 -0.49 1.96
N PRO A 242 -16.95 -1.78 2.34
CA PRO A 242 -17.27 -2.18 3.70
C PRO A 242 -16.34 -1.50 4.71
N SER A 243 -16.90 -1.09 5.85
CA SER A 243 -16.09 -0.51 6.92
C SER A 243 -15.02 -1.50 7.39
N GLU A 244 -13.86 -0.99 7.85
CA GLU A 244 -12.76 -1.84 8.33
C GLU A 244 -13.21 -2.84 9.40
N ILE A 245 -14.18 -2.45 10.25
CA ILE A 245 -14.79 -3.30 11.26
C ILE A 245 -15.58 -4.45 10.62
N GLN A 246 -16.36 -4.19 9.57
CA GLN A 246 -17.09 -5.24 8.85
C GLN A 246 -16.14 -6.19 8.13
N ALA A 247 -15.09 -5.67 7.49
CA ALA A 247 -14.07 -6.48 6.83
C ALA A 247 -13.36 -7.43 7.81
N LEU A 248 -13.02 -6.95 9.01
CA LEU A 248 -12.39 -7.77 10.06
C LEU A 248 -13.34 -8.85 10.60
N VAL A 249 -14.65 -8.57 10.71
CA VAL A 249 -15.65 -9.56 11.16
C VAL A 249 -15.83 -10.66 10.10
N GLU A 250 -15.90 -10.29 8.83
CA GLU A 250 -16.00 -11.23 7.71
C GLU A 250 -14.76 -12.13 7.57
N GLU A 251 -13.56 -11.57 7.75
CA GLU A 251 -12.30 -12.34 7.71
C GLU A 251 -12.18 -13.31 8.91
N ASN A 252 -12.61 -12.89 10.10
CA ASN A 252 -12.63 -13.77 11.27
C ASN A 252 -13.65 -14.92 11.09
N ALA A 253 -14.81 -14.65 10.49
CA ALA A 253 -15.82 -15.66 10.19
C ALA A 253 -15.33 -16.69 9.15
N THR A 254 -14.61 -16.26 8.12
CA THR A 254 -14.03 -17.14 7.09
C THR A 254 -12.85 -17.95 7.62
N SER A 255 -12.01 -17.36 8.47
CA SER A 255 -10.87 -18.04 9.11
C SER A 255 -11.31 -19.12 10.10
N GLN A 256 -12.43 -18.93 10.81
CA GLN A 256 -13.00 -19.94 11.71
C GLN A 256 -13.60 -21.14 10.95
N LYS A 257 -14.22 -20.91 9.78
CA LYS A 257 -14.69 -22.00 8.89
C LYS A 257 -13.54 -22.83 8.33
N ARG A 258 -12.40 -22.21 7.99
CA ARG A 258 -11.19 -22.95 7.55
C ARG A 258 -10.59 -23.85 8.64
N LYS A 259 -10.68 -23.44 9.92
CA LYS A 259 -10.18 -24.25 11.04
C LYS A 259 -11.07 -25.45 11.36
N SER A 260 -12.38 -25.39 11.08
CA SER A 260 -13.28 -26.53 11.30
C SER A 260 -13.17 -27.61 10.22
N GLN A 261 -12.85 -27.26 8.97
CA GLN A 261 -12.67 -28.24 7.88
C GLN A 261 -11.34 -29.01 7.98
N GLN A 262 -10.28 -28.41 8.53
CA GLN A 262 -8.98 -29.09 8.69
C GLN A 262 -9.02 -30.24 9.72
N GLY A 263 -10.01 -30.23 10.61
CA GLY A 263 -10.28 -31.32 11.54
C GLY A 263 -10.91 -32.57 10.90
N GLN A 264 -11.55 -32.45 9.72
CA GLN A 264 -12.19 -33.58 9.04
C GLN A 264 -11.30 -34.24 7.97
N THR A 265 -10.35 -33.51 7.38
CA THR A 265 -9.49 -34.03 6.29
C THR A 265 -8.16 -34.65 6.76
N SER A 266 -7.86 -34.60 8.06
CA SER A 266 -6.62 -35.18 8.63
C SER A 266 -6.71 -36.69 8.92
N ALA A 267 -7.85 -37.34 8.66
CA ALA A 267 -8.01 -38.77 8.90
C ALA A 267 -7.52 -39.68 7.75
N ASN A 268 -7.18 -39.12 6.57
CA ASN A 268 -6.95 -39.96 5.37
C ASN A 268 -5.79 -39.57 4.45
N SER A 269 -4.73 -38.93 4.97
CA SER A 269 -3.46 -38.83 4.25
C SER A 269 -2.42 -39.79 4.84
N LYS A 270 -2.11 -40.85 4.09
CA LYS A 270 -0.99 -41.75 4.36
C LYS A 270 0.29 -40.91 4.48
N LYS A 271 0.94 -40.99 5.64
CA LYS A 271 2.26 -40.39 5.92
C LYS A 271 3.24 -40.74 4.79
N ILE A 272 3.72 -39.72 4.08
CA ILE A 272 4.97 -39.82 3.33
C ILE A 272 6.08 -39.96 4.39
N LYS A 273 6.72 -41.13 4.40
CA LYS A 273 7.86 -41.45 5.26
C LYS A 273 9.10 -40.81 4.64
N LEU A 274 9.56 -39.69 5.21
CA LEU A 274 10.91 -39.20 4.98
C LEU A 274 11.87 -40.20 5.62
N ALA A 275 12.63 -40.92 4.79
CA ALA A 275 13.73 -41.75 5.26
C ALA A 275 14.89 -40.81 5.65
N ASN A 276 15.21 -40.78 6.95
CA ASN A 276 16.50 -40.31 7.41
C ASN A 276 17.56 -41.28 6.87
N GLY A 277 18.64 -40.72 6.35
CA GLY A 277 19.69 -41.46 5.66
C GLY A 277 20.43 -42.42 6.58
N ASP A 278 20.85 -43.53 5.98
CA ASP A 278 22.17 -44.12 6.14
C ASP A 278 22.56 -44.71 4.77
N ASP A 279 23.80 -44.44 4.36
CA ASP A 279 24.61 -45.08 3.33
C ASP A 279 24.17 -45.03 1.84
N ALA A 280 24.45 -43.87 1.26
CA ALA A 280 24.75 -43.72 -0.17
C ALA A 280 26.12 -44.35 -0.51
N ALA A 281 26.19 -45.68 -0.65
CA ALA A 281 27.40 -46.33 -1.20
C ALA A 281 27.23 -47.73 -1.84
N ALA A 282 26.07 -48.40 -1.81
CA ALA A 282 26.02 -49.83 -2.12
C ALA A 282 24.87 -50.34 -3.02
N GLN A 283 24.36 -49.57 -3.98
CA GLN A 283 23.40 -50.10 -4.97
C GLN A 283 23.66 -49.63 -6.41
N LEU A 284 24.93 -49.64 -6.81
CA LEU A 284 25.36 -49.53 -8.21
C LEU A 284 26.10 -50.78 -8.66
N ARG A 285 25.52 -51.98 -8.47
CA ARG A 285 25.93 -53.24 -9.14
C ARG A 285 24.77 -54.24 -9.15
N ASN A 286 24.04 -54.30 -10.25
CA ASN A 286 23.79 -55.52 -11.04
C ASN A 286 22.66 -55.26 -12.04
N SER A 287 23.11 -55.05 -13.27
CA SER A 287 22.39 -55.22 -14.52
C SER A 287 21.96 -56.69 -14.74
N SER A 288 20.95 -56.86 -15.60
CA SER A 288 20.50 -58.12 -16.24
C SER A 288 19.60 -59.02 -15.39
N LEU A 289 18.57 -59.71 -15.86
CA LEU A 289 17.92 -59.93 -17.16
C LEU A 289 16.70 -60.87 -16.87
N ILE A 290 15.59 -60.72 -17.61
CA ILE A 290 14.65 -61.79 -18.07
C ILE A 290 13.56 -62.37 -17.12
N ASP A 291 12.43 -62.72 -17.78
CA ASP A 291 11.22 -63.53 -17.51
C ASP A 291 10.07 -62.86 -16.73
N SER A 292 8.87 -62.62 -17.29
CA SER A 292 7.90 -63.37 -18.14
C SER A 292 6.75 -63.99 -17.32
N ASP A 293 5.56 -63.44 -17.63
CA ASP A 293 4.21 -64.02 -17.76
C ASP A 293 3.53 -64.87 -16.66
N ASP A 294 2.22 -64.53 -16.54
CA ASP A 294 1.04 -65.40 -16.46
C ASP A 294 0.11 -65.39 -15.21
N ILE A 295 -1.08 -64.80 -15.45
CA ILE A 295 -2.44 -65.40 -15.39
C ILE A 295 -3.25 -65.52 -14.06
N LYS A 296 -4.46 -64.91 -14.15
CA LYS A 296 -5.83 -65.21 -13.65
C LYS A 296 -6.35 -64.95 -12.21
N GLU A 297 -7.35 -64.06 -12.19
CA GLU A 297 -8.75 -64.19 -11.69
C GLU A 297 -9.06 -64.87 -10.35
N SER A 298 -9.76 -64.15 -9.46
CA SER A 298 -11.15 -64.51 -9.08
C SER A 298 -11.81 -63.48 -8.14
N ILE A 299 -13.13 -63.43 -8.24
CA ILE A 299 -14.12 -62.49 -7.68
C ILE A 299 -14.53 -62.91 -6.26
N THR A 300 -14.71 -61.98 -5.31
CA THR A 300 -15.91 -61.86 -4.44
C THR A 300 -15.83 -60.70 -3.43
N SER A 301 -16.99 -60.08 -3.17
CA SER A 301 -17.31 -59.09 -2.12
C SER A 301 -18.65 -59.52 -1.48
N PRO A 302 -19.18 -58.93 -0.38
CA PRO A 302 -18.60 -58.19 0.76
C PRO A 302 -19.12 -58.69 2.15
N SER A 303 -18.56 -58.23 3.28
CA SER A 303 -19.31 -58.11 4.55
C SER A 303 -18.69 -57.08 5.52
N THR A 304 -19.56 -56.33 6.20
CA THR A 304 -19.31 -55.41 7.34
C THR A 304 -20.19 -55.90 8.53
N PRO A 305 -20.14 -55.35 9.76
CA PRO A 305 -19.12 -54.58 10.50
C PRO A 305 -18.90 -55.06 11.98
N ALA A 306 -17.82 -54.65 12.67
CA ALA A 306 -17.74 -54.59 14.15
C ALA A 306 -16.59 -53.64 14.66
N PRO A 307 -16.65 -53.11 15.91
CA PRO A 307 -16.23 -51.74 16.23
C PRO A 307 -14.78 -51.53 16.75
N LEU A 308 -14.39 -50.26 16.72
CA LEU A 308 -13.09 -49.66 17.02
C LEU A 308 -12.65 -49.79 18.49
N LYS A 309 -11.38 -50.14 18.74
CA LYS A 309 -10.67 -49.90 20.00
C LYS A 309 -9.80 -48.64 19.88
N GLU A 310 -10.02 -47.67 20.77
CA GLU A 310 -9.22 -46.46 20.91
C GLU A 310 -7.79 -46.78 21.36
N ARG A 311 -6.80 -46.16 20.72
CA ARG A 311 -5.38 -46.35 21.05
C ARG A 311 -4.88 -45.23 21.96
N THR A 312 -4.31 -45.61 23.10
CA THR A 312 -3.72 -44.74 24.12
C THR A 312 -2.45 -44.04 23.62
N MET A 313 -2.39 -42.72 23.86
CA MET A 313 -1.29 -41.83 23.46
C MET A 313 -0.01 -42.10 24.26
N THR A 314 1.14 -42.01 23.60
CA THR A 314 2.45 -42.27 24.20
C THR A 314 2.99 -41.05 24.96
N ALA A 315 3.88 -41.29 25.94
CA ALA A 315 4.42 -40.25 26.84
C ALA A 315 5.06 -39.05 26.11
N LYS A 316 5.60 -39.28 24.91
CA LYS A 316 6.20 -38.25 24.05
C LYS A 316 5.16 -37.28 23.47
N GLU A 317 3.96 -37.78 23.13
CA GLU A 317 2.85 -36.96 22.64
C GLU A 317 2.22 -36.12 23.75
N LYS A 318 2.15 -36.65 24.98
CA LYS A 318 1.73 -35.88 26.16
C LYS A 318 2.69 -34.74 26.50
N ALA A 319 4.00 -34.90 26.27
CA ALA A 319 4.99 -33.85 26.51
C ALA A 319 4.88 -32.70 25.49
N LEU A 320 4.69 -33.03 24.19
CA LEU A 320 4.55 -32.03 23.13
C LEU A 320 3.27 -31.19 23.29
N ALA A 321 2.15 -31.82 23.69
CA ALA A 321 0.89 -31.12 23.95
C ALA A 321 0.96 -30.18 25.17
N LYS A 322 1.88 -30.43 26.11
CA LYS A 322 2.09 -29.57 27.29
C LYS A 322 2.88 -28.31 26.95
N GLY A 323 3.79 -28.36 25.98
CA GLY A 323 4.54 -27.20 25.48
C GLY A 323 3.68 -26.19 24.70
N ALA A 324 2.63 -26.65 24.04
CA ALA A 324 1.72 -25.79 23.25
C ALA A 324 0.66 -25.04 24.09
N LYS A 325 0.57 -25.28 25.40
CA LYS A 325 -0.40 -24.59 26.28
C LYS A 325 0.06 -23.20 26.77
N GLY A 326 1.26 -22.75 26.41
CA GLY A 326 1.87 -21.53 26.96
C GLY A 326 1.95 -20.31 26.03
N SER A 327 1.81 -20.45 24.72
CA SER A 327 1.98 -19.33 23.78
C SER A 327 0.66 -18.58 23.58
N LYS A 328 0.44 -17.54 24.39
CA LYS A 328 -0.63 -16.57 24.13
C LYS A 328 -0.29 -15.77 22.87
N SER A 329 -1.28 -15.61 21.99
CA SER A 329 -1.19 -14.78 20.78
C SER A 329 -0.87 -13.32 21.16
N ILE A 330 0.03 -12.69 20.40
CA ILE A 330 0.47 -11.29 20.60
C ILE A 330 -0.70 -10.29 20.58
N ALA A 331 -1.85 -10.68 20.03
CA ALA A 331 -3.09 -9.90 20.04
C ALA A 331 -3.65 -9.64 21.45
N SER A 332 -3.25 -10.39 22.49
CA SER A 332 -3.69 -10.13 23.87
C SER A 332 -3.02 -8.91 24.52
N PHE A 333 -2.00 -8.32 23.89
CA PHE A 333 -1.29 -7.15 24.42
C PHE A 333 -1.89 -5.80 24.01
N PHE A 334 -2.78 -5.76 23.01
CA PHE A 334 -3.34 -4.51 22.47
C PHE A 334 -4.79 -4.23 22.89
N LYS A 335 -5.34 -4.99 23.84
CA LYS A 335 -6.62 -4.61 24.46
C LYS A 335 -6.37 -3.46 25.43
N VAL A 336 -6.72 -2.25 24.98
CA VAL A 336 -6.79 -1.02 25.77
C VAL A 336 -7.73 -1.25 26.96
N LYS A 337 -7.34 -0.72 28.12
CA LYS A 337 -8.09 -0.79 29.37
C LYS A 337 -9.12 0.34 29.45
#